data_AF-A0A2M8TG43-F1
#
_entry.id   AF-A0A2M8TG43-F1
#
_cell.length_a   1.000
_cell.length_b   1.000
_cell.length_c   1.000
_cell.angle_alpha   90.00
_cell.angle_beta   90.00
_cell.angle_gamma   90.00
#
_symmetry.space_group_name_H-M   'P 1'
#
loop_
_entity.id
_entity.type
_entity.pdbx_description
1 polymer ?
#
loop_
_entity_poly.entity_id
_entity_poly.type
_entity_poly.pdbx_seq_one_letter_code
_entity_poly.pdbx_strand_id
1 'polypeptide(L)' 'MDTNKKEYHEIHKKNLADSLNFLGFRYYKFTNFLGQQVYSFKNTEKFNKALTGLLQLRAELNN' A
#
# COMPACT_ATOMS: atom_id res chain seq x y z
N MET A 1 0.65 21.22 13.79
CA MET A 1 1.57 20.10 13.51
C MET A 1 1.39 19.74 12.04
N ASP A 2 2.28 20.20 11.18
CA ASP A 2 2.25 19.89 9.74
C ASP A 2 2.52 18.41 9.50
N THR A 3 1.44 17.63 9.44
CA THR A 3 1.49 16.26 8.94
C THR A 3 1.51 16.36 7.42
N ASN A 4 2.70 16.57 6.86
CA ASN A 4 2.94 16.48 5.43
C ASN A 4 2.68 15.02 5.01
N LYS A 5 1.40 14.67 4.79
CA LYS A 5 0.98 13.37 4.28
C LYS A 5 1.75 13.19 2.97
N LYS A 6 2.71 12.27 2.96
CA LYS A 6 3.42 11.89 1.73
C LYS A 6 2.38 11.64 0.65
N GLU A 7 2.54 12.29 -0.50
CA GLU A 7 1.60 12.19 -1.62
C GLU A 7 1.44 10.74 -2.09
N TYR A 8 2.47 9.92 -1.86
CA TYR A 8 2.50 8.50 -2.17
C TYR A 8 2.82 7.63 -0.94
N HIS A 9 2.31 6.40 -0.97
CA HIS A 9 2.57 5.35 0.01
C HIS A 9 3.26 4.17 -0.67
N GLU A 10 4.39 3.74 -0.11
CA GLU A 10 5.21 2.65 -0.65
C GLU A 10 4.88 1.33 0.04
N ILE A 11 4.64 0.31 -0.77
CA ILE A 11 4.43 -1.07 -0.34
C ILE A 11 5.54 -1.92 -0.95
N HIS A 12 6.16 -2.78 -0.16
CA HIS A 12 7.24 -3.68 -0.60
C HIS A 12 6.77 -5.13 -0.77
N LYS A 13 5.54 -5.44 -0.33
CA LYS A 13 4.95 -6.78 -0.44
C LYS A 13 4.07 -6.86 -1.68
N LYS A 14 4.52 -7.64 -2.68
CA LYS A 14 3.78 -7.84 -3.95
C LYS A 14 2.32 -8.23 -3.71
N ASN A 15 2.07 -9.23 -2.87
CA ASN A 15 0.71 -9.72 -2.66
C ASN A 15 -0.24 -8.65 -2.10
N LEU A 16 0.25 -7.78 -1.21
CA LEU A 16 -0.55 -6.67 -0.69
C LEU A 16 -0.81 -5.62 -1.77
N ALA A 17 0.19 -5.32 -2.60
CA ALA A 17 0.03 -4.41 -3.73
C ALA A 17 -0.98 -4.95 -4.75
N ASP A 18 -0.93 -6.24 -5.04
CA ASP A 18 -1.87 -6.91 -5.95
C ASP A 18 -3.29 -6.95 -5.38
N SER A 19 -3.47 -7.18 -4.07
CA SER A 19 -4.77 -7.06 -3.40
C SER A 19 -5.35 -5.66 -3.51
N LEU A 20 -4.53 -4.61 -3.30
CA LEU A 20 -4.99 -3.23 -3.44
C LEU A 20 -5.30 -2.86 -4.89
N ASN A 21 -4.53 -3.38 -5.85
CA ASN A 21 -4.83 -3.22 -7.27
C ASN A 21 -6.13 -3.92 -7.67
N PHE A 22 -6.41 -5.10 -7.12
CA PHE A 22 -7.69 -5.77 -7.28
C PHE A 22 -8.87 -4.92 -6.76
N LEU A 23 -8.66 -4.19 -5.66
CA LEU A 23 -9.65 -3.22 -5.14
C LEU A 23 -9.74 -1.92 -5.97
N GLY A 24 -8.99 -1.79 -7.06
CA GLY A 24 -9.04 -0.67 -8.00
C GLY A 24 -7.98 0.41 -7.79
N PHE A 25 -7.01 0.23 -6.88
CA PHE A 25 -5.95 1.21 -6.64
C PHE A 25 -4.75 0.97 -7.54
N ARG A 26 -4.42 1.95 -8.41
CA ARG A 26 -3.24 1.87 -9.27
C ARG A 26 -1.96 2.23 -8.51
N TYR A 27 -0.85 1.62 -8.92
CA TYR A 27 0.48 1.88 -8.39
C TYR A 27 1.54 2.02 -9.49
N TYR A 28 2.60 2.75 -9.17
CA TYR A 28 3.85 2.68 -9.92
C TYR A 28 4.74 1.58 -9.36
N LYS A 29 5.47 0.88 -10.23
CA LYS A 29 6.38 -0.21 -9.86
C LYS A 29 7.80 0.14 -10.28
N PHE A 30 8.73 0.13 -9.34
CA PHE A 30 10.15 0.38 -9.60
C PHE A 30 11.05 -0.40 -8.64
N THR A 31 12.32 -0.53 -9.00
CA THR A 31 13.34 -1.13 -8.15
C THR A 31 14.10 -0.01 -7.44
N ASN A 32 14.22 -0.07 -6.12
CA ASN A 32 14.97 0.93 -5.36
C ASN A 32 16.49 0.67 -5.43
N PHE A 33 17.28 1.58 -4.84
CA PHE A 33 18.75 1.47 -4.80
C PHE A 33 19.26 0.23 -4.07
N LEU A 34 18.43 -0.44 -3.27
CA LEU A 34 18.75 -1.68 -2.57
C LEU A 34 18.38 -2.93 -3.40
N GLY A 35 17.95 -2.77 -4.64
CA GLY A 35 17.51 -3.88 -5.50
C GLY A 35 16.13 -4.43 -5.13
N GLN A 36 15.38 -3.76 -4.26
CA GLN A 36 14.06 -4.20 -3.81
C GLN A 36 12.96 -3.66 -4.70
N GLN A 37 11.95 -4.50 -4.98
CA GLN A 37 10.75 -4.06 -5.68
C GLN A 37 9.88 -3.20 -4.77
N VAL A 38 9.53 -1.99 -5.25
CA VAL A 38 8.65 -1.04 -4.58
C VAL A 38 7.39 -0.82 -5.43
N TYR A 39 6.25 -0.75 -4.74
CA TYR A 39 4.93 -0.47 -5.30
C TYR A 39 4.40 0.82 -4.66
N SER A 40 4.34 1.91 -5.42
CA SER A 40 4.01 3.25 -4.91
C SER A 40 2.60 3.68 -5.33
N PHE A 41 1.73 3.91 -4.33
CA PHE A 41 0.32 4.24 -4.49
C PHE A 41 0.06 5.70 -4.14
N LYS A 42 -0.91 6.34 -4.80
CA LYS A 42 -1.38 7.67 -4.37
C LYS A 42 -2.03 7.57 -2.98
N ASN A 43 -1.55 8.38 -2.05
CA ASN A 43 -2.02 8.40 -0.67
C ASN A 43 -3.34 9.18 -0.56
N THR A 44 -4.44 8.45 -0.68
CA THR A 44 -5.81 8.98 -0.54
C THR A 44 -6.50 8.39 0.69
N GLU A 45 -7.57 9.02 1.17
CA GLU A 45 -8.35 8.47 2.29
C GLU A 45 -8.95 7.10 1.96
N LYS A 46 -9.46 6.92 0.73
CA LYS A 46 -9.98 5.63 0.26
C LYS A 46 -8.90 4.55 0.25
N PHE A 47 -7.70 4.89 -0.21
CA PHE A 47 -6.53 4.00 -0.18
C PHE A 47 -6.20 3.60 1.25
N ASN A 48 -6.09 4.57 2.17
CA ASN A 48 -5.78 4.29 3.57
C ASN A 48 -6.83 3.39 4.22
N LYS A 49 -8.12 3.64 3.95
CA LYS A 49 -9.21 2.78 4.44
C LYS A 49 -9.08 1.34 3.94
N ALA A 50 -8.79 1.15 2.65
CA ALA A 50 -8.61 -0.18 2.07
C ALA A 50 -7.38 -0.90 2.64
N LEU A 51 -6.25 -0.19 2.76
CA LEU A 51 -5.02 -0.71 3.35
C LEU A 51 -5.24 -1.15 4.80
N THR A 52 -5.83 -0.29 5.64
CA THR A 52 -6.13 -0.63 7.03
C THR A 52 -7.08 -1.81 7.14
N GLY A 53 -8.15 -1.86 6.35
CA GLY A 53 -9.10 -2.97 6.36
C GLY A 53 -8.47 -4.32 5.97
N LEU A 54 -7.60 -4.34 4.95
CA LEU A 54 -6.86 -5.55 4.56
C LEU A 54 -5.90 -6.02 5.67
N LEU A 55 -5.23 -5.09 6.34
CA LEU A 55 -4.32 -5.43 7.44
C LEU A 55 -5.06 -5.96 8.68
N GLN A 56 -6.23 -5.38 8.99
CA GLN A 56 -7.11 -5.87 10.06
C GLN A 56 -7.64 -7.26 9.76
N LEU A 57 -8.21 -7.48 8.56
CA LEU A 57 -8.71 -8.80 8.14
C LEU A 57 -7.61 -9.86 8.22
N ARG A 58 -6.38 -9.54 7.79
CA ARG A 58 -5.24 -10.45 7.91
C ARG A 58 -4.90 -10.79 9.37
N ALA A 59 -5.01 -9.82 10.28
CA ALA A 59 -4.75 -10.05 11.70
C ALA A 59 -5.83 -10.94 12.32
N GLU A 60 -7.10 -10.76 11.94
CA GLU A 60 -8.23 -11.59 12.38
C GLU A 60 -8.10 -13.05 11.93
N LEU A 61 -7.68 -13.30 10.68
CA LEU A 61 -7.57 -14.65 10.12
C LEU A 61 -6.33 -15.42 10.55
N ASN A 62 -5.29 -14.74 11.05
CA ASN A 62 -4.03 -15.35 11.49
C ASN A 62 -4.00 -15.65 13.00
N ASN A 63 -5.05 -15.29 13.73
CA ASN A 63 -5.29 -15.71 15.12
C ASN A 63 -6.12 -17.00 15.16
#